data_AF-A0A1F5TQM8-F1
#
_entry.id   AF-A0A1F5TQM8-F1
#
_cell.length_a   1.000
_cell.length_b   1.000
_cell.length_c   1.000
_cell.angle_alpha   90.00
_cell.angle_beta   90.00
_cell.angle_gamma   90.00
#
_symmetry.space_group_name_H-M   'P 1'
#
loop_
_entity.id
_entity.type
_entity.pdbx_description
1 polymer ?
#
loop_
_entity_poly.entity_id
_entity_poly.type
_entity_poly.pdbx_seq_one_letter_code
_entity_poly.pdbx_strand_id
1 'polypeptide(L)'
;MENKIKIKLDIGIYPLEAVYAACYMFIDRVYIYLEDINEKKQIFLQFKAKEEKLDMEVIKGEFLNELLHCVYRINIAKNNKKIREYIVEKALFSAISQSDNEDDLIFDDPLGIAIPWEEKYGDGKK
;
A
#
# COMPACT_ATOMS: atom_id res chain seq x y z
N MET A 1 12.40 36.58 -1.29
CA MET A 1 13.13 35.70 -2.24
C MET A 1 12.34 34.40 -2.31
N GLU A 2 12.06 33.84 -3.50
CA GLU A 2 11.31 32.58 -3.58
C GLU A 2 12.16 31.44 -2.99
N ASN A 3 11.70 30.86 -1.89
CA ASN A 3 12.37 29.76 -1.20
C ASN A 3 12.14 28.45 -1.98
N LYS A 4 13.08 28.13 -2.88
CA LYS A 4 13.00 27.04 -3.85
C LYS A 4 14.29 26.21 -3.83
N ILE A 5 14.15 24.91 -4.07
CA ILE A 5 15.27 23.99 -4.27
C ILE A 5 15.05 23.12 -5.50
N LYS A 6 16.14 22.68 -6.12
CA LYS A 6 16.12 21.65 -7.16
C LYS A 6 16.82 20.39 -6.66
N ILE A 7 16.21 19.25 -6.91
CA ILE A 7 16.71 17.93 -6.54
C ILE A 7 16.85 17.11 -7.81
N LYS A 8 18.02 16.51 -7.99
CA LYS A 8 18.33 15.65 -9.13
C LYS A 8 18.37 14.20 -8.66
N LEU A 9 17.61 13.32 -9.31
CA LEU A 9 17.55 11.90 -9.00
C LEU A 9 17.88 11.05 -10.23
N ASP A 10 18.43 9.87 -9.98
CA ASP A 10 18.65 8.83 -11.00
C ASP A 10 17.55 7.76 -10.88
N ILE A 11 16.79 7.57 -11.96
CA ILE A 11 15.64 6.64 -12.00
C ILE A 11 16.08 5.17 -11.91
N GLY A 12 17.35 4.87 -12.20
CA GLY A 12 17.92 3.53 -12.00
C GLY A 12 18.07 3.16 -10.52
N ILE A 13 18.25 4.16 -9.64
CA ILE A 13 18.36 3.97 -8.19
C ILE A 13 17.00 4.21 -7.52
N TYR A 14 16.30 5.24 -7.95
CA TYR A 14 15.03 5.70 -7.40
C TYR A 14 13.91 5.51 -8.42
N PRO A 15 13.24 4.33 -8.45
CA PRO A 15 12.14 4.08 -9.38
C PRO A 15 11.04 5.13 -9.24
N LEU A 16 10.36 5.45 -10.35
CA LEU A 16 9.35 6.52 -10.40
C LEU A 16 8.25 6.35 -9.35
N GLU A 17 7.81 5.13 -9.08
CA GLU A 17 6.78 4.87 -8.07
C GLU A 17 7.23 5.30 -6.66
N ALA A 18 8.52 5.15 -6.36
CA ALA A 18 9.09 5.64 -5.10
C ALA A 18 9.15 7.18 -5.07
N VAL A 19 9.55 7.79 -6.19
CA VAL A 19 9.61 9.25 -6.33
C VAL A 19 8.23 9.87 -6.13
N TYR A 20 7.20 9.33 -6.79
CA TYR A 20 5.83 9.82 -6.65
C TYR A 20 5.29 9.63 -5.23
N ALA A 21 5.51 8.46 -4.63
CA ALA A 21 5.07 8.19 -3.26
C ALA A 21 5.74 9.16 -2.26
N ALA A 22 7.04 9.39 -2.39
CA ALA A 22 7.76 10.34 -1.53
C ALA A 22 7.28 11.78 -1.77
N CYS A 23 7.08 12.20 -3.02
CA CYS A 23 6.57 13.55 -3.31
C CYS A 23 5.20 13.79 -2.68
N TYR A 24 4.31 12.80 -2.75
CA TYR A 24 2.96 12.90 -2.19
C TYR A 24 2.96 13.24 -0.69
N MET A 25 3.97 12.78 0.07
CA MET A 25 4.09 13.05 1.50
C MET A 25 4.42 14.52 1.85
N PHE A 26 4.82 15.34 0.86
CA PHE A 26 5.26 16.72 1.09
C PHE A 26 4.39 17.77 0.37
N ILE A 27 3.34 17.34 -0.34
CA ILE A 27 2.48 18.26 -1.12
C ILE A 27 1.70 19.24 -0.25
N ASP A 28 1.56 18.98 1.04
CA ASP A 28 0.95 19.87 2.02
C ASP A 28 1.86 21.08 2.30
N ARG A 29 3.17 20.86 2.43
CA ARG A 29 4.22 21.85 2.81
C ARG A 29 4.85 22.57 1.61
N VAL A 30 4.95 21.91 0.46
CA VAL A 30 5.62 22.46 -0.74
C VAL A 30 4.79 22.26 -2.01
N TYR A 31 4.99 23.13 -2.99
CA TYR A 31 4.62 22.84 -4.37
C TYR A 31 5.75 22.05 -5.03
N ILE A 32 5.41 20.97 -5.73
CA ILE A 32 6.37 20.08 -6.38
C ILE A 32 6.12 20.12 -7.90
N TYR A 33 7.18 20.37 -8.65
CA TYR A 33 7.19 20.31 -10.10
C TYR A 33 8.19 19.23 -10.53
N LEU A 34 7.76 18.33 -11.40
CA LEU A 34 8.59 17.28 -11.96
C LEU A 34 8.89 17.66 -13.41
N GLU A 35 10.17 17.64 -13.76
CA GLU A 35 10.62 17.82 -15.14
C GLU A 35 10.70 16.45 -15.84
N ASP A 36 10.80 16.46 -17.18
CA ASP A 36 10.91 15.22 -17.96
C ASP A 36 12.19 14.43 -17.63
N ILE A 37 12.10 13.11 -17.82
CA ILE A 37 13.26 12.23 -17.67
C ILE A 37 14.18 12.43 -18.87
N ASN A 38 15.42 12.81 -18.62
CA ASN A 38 16.40 13.01 -19.68
C ASN A 38 16.94 11.67 -20.23
N GLU A 39 17.72 11.74 -21.31
CA GLU A 39 18.36 10.57 -21.94
C GLU A 39 19.24 9.75 -20.98
N LYS A 40 19.73 10.37 -19.90
CA LYS A 40 20.56 9.72 -18.87
C LYS A 40 19.74 9.09 -17.74
N LYS A 41 18.42 8.92 -17.92
CA LYS A 41 17.50 8.42 -16.89
C LYS A 41 17.52 9.24 -15.60
N GLN A 42 17.70 10.55 -15.72
CA GLN A 42 17.67 11.46 -14.59
C GLN A 42 16.39 12.28 -14.63
N ILE A 43 15.83 12.53 -13.45
CA ILE A 43 14.68 13.40 -13.25
C ILE A 43 15.08 14.58 -12.36
N PHE A 44 14.56 15.76 -12.69
CA PHE A 44 14.70 16.95 -11.86
C PHE A 44 13.37 17.26 -11.20
N LEU A 45 13.43 17.52 -9.90
CA LEU A 45 12.30 17.98 -9.11
C LEU A 45 12.59 19.38 -8.60
N GLN A 46 11.60 20.26 -8.70
CA GLN A 46 11.67 21.59 -8.11
C GLN A 46 10.63 21.69 -7.00
N PHE A 47 11.11 22.00 -5.79
CA PHE A 47 10.26 22.22 -4.64
C PHE A 47 10.22 23.72 -4.37
N LYS A 48 9.01 24.25 -4.16
CA LYS A 48 8.78 25.64 -3.75
C LYS A 48 8.03 25.64 -2.43
N ALA A 49 8.58 26.31 -1.42
CA ALA A 49 7.90 26.45 -0.13
C ALA A 49 6.54 27.12 -0.28
N LYS A 50 5.52 26.62 0.43
CA LYS A 50 4.24 27.34 0.56
C LYS A 50 4.29 28.44 1.62
N GLU A 51 5.15 28.27 2.63
CA GLU A 51 5.34 29.23 3.71
C GLU A 51 6.78 29.77 3.71
N GLU A 52 6.97 31.06 4.00
CA GLU A 52 8.30 31.69 3.96
C GLU A 52 9.28 31.13 4.99
N LYS A 53 8.79 30.67 6.15
CA LYS A 53 9.61 30.19 7.27
C LYS A 53 10.08 28.74 7.13
N LEU A 54 9.70 28.05 6.06
CA LEU A 54 10.04 26.65 5.87
C LEU A 54 11.53 26.51 5.52
N ASP A 55 12.29 25.76 6.31
CA ASP A 55 13.68 25.45 5.97
C ASP A 55 13.73 24.38 4.86
N MET A 56 14.16 24.80 3.66
CA MET A 56 14.16 23.93 2.50
C MET A 56 15.28 22.91 2.50
N GLU A 57 16.39 23.13 3.20
CA GLU A 57 17.43 22.09 3.34
C GLU A 57 16.97 20.98 4.28
N VAL A 58 16.22 21.32 5.33
CA VAL A 58 15.55 20.32 6.19
C VAL A 58 14.53 19.51 5.38
N ILE A 59 13.66 20.18 4.63
CA ILE A 59 12.68 19.52 3.73
C ILE A 59 13.37 18.57 2.75
N LYS A 60 14.47 18.99 2.15
CA LYS A 60 15.24 18.17 1.21
C LYS A 60 15.80 16.92 1.89
N GLY A 61 16.36 17.05 3.09
CA GLY A 61 16.87 15.92 3.87
C GLY A 61 15.75 14.94 4.24
N GLU A 62 14.63 15.44 4.74
CA GLU A 62 13.44 14.64 5.05
C GLU A 62 12.92 13.92 3.80
N PHE A 63 12.83 14.62 2.66
CA PHE A 63 12.38 14.04 1.40
C PHE A 63 13.29 12.92 0.91
N LEU A 64 14.63 13.09 0.98
CA LEU A 64 15.58 12.07 0.55
C LEU A 64 15.51 10.81 1.43
N ASN A 65 15.30 10.97 2.73
CA ASN A 65 15.09 9.84 3.64
C ASN A 65 13.77 9.11 3.33
N GLU A 66 12.67 9.85 3.16
CA GLU A 66 11.38 9.24 2.78
C GLU A 66 11.46 8.52 1.43
N LEU A 67 12.19 9.09 0.47
CA LEU A 67 12.45 8.46 -0.83
C LEU A 67 13.17 7.12 -0.65
N LEU A 68 14.21 7.06 0.18
CA LEU A 68 14.90 5.80 0.50
C LEU A 68 13.96 4.78 1.15
N HIS A 69 13.10 5.21 2.07
CA HIS A 69 12.08 4.36 2.68
C HIS A 69 11.10 3.80 1.64
N CYS A 70 10.62 4.63 0.72
CA CYS A 70 9.74 4.22 -0.36
C CYS A 70 10.40 3.19 -1.29
N VAL A 71 11.67 3.40 -1.67
CA VAL A 71 12.44 2.42 -2.45
C VAL A 71 12.58 1.09 -1.71
N TYR A 72 12.95 1.15 -0.42
CA TYR A 72 13.11 -0.05 0.40
C TYR A 72 11.80 -0.84 0.52
N ARG A 73 10.67 -0.17 0.76
CA ARG A 73 9.34 -0.80 0.81
C ARG A 73 8.99 -1.50 -0.50
N ILE A 74 9.26 -0.86 -1.64
CA ILE A 74 9.05 -1.46 -2.97
C ILE A 74 9.93 -2.71 -3.14
N ASN A 75 11.19 -2.65 -2.72
CA ASN A 75 12.10 -3.78 -2.82
C ASN A 75 11.67 -4.96 -1.95
N ILE A 76 11.26 -4.72 -0.70
CA ILE A 76 10.66 -5.76 0.16
C ILE A 76 9.42 -6.35 -0.51
N ALA A 77 8.53 -5.50 -1.02
CA ALA A 77 7.30 -5.95 -1.66
C ALA A 77 7.59 -6.85 -2.87
N LYS A 78 8.57 -6.48 -3.70
CA LYS A 78 9.04 -7.27 -4.85
C LYS A 78 9.70 -8.58 -4.43
N ASN A 79 10.66 -8.52 -3.50
CA ASN A 79 11.43 -9.69 -3.07
C ASN A 79 10.55 -10.74 -2.38
N ASN A 80 9.55 -10.29 -1.60
CA ASN A 80 8.67 -11.18 -0.85
C ASN A 80 7.39 -11.57 -1.62
N LYS A 81 7.24 -11.19 -2.91
CA LYS A 81 6.04 -11.45 -3.71
C LYS A 81 5.67 -12.93 -3.72
N LYS A 82 6.61 -13.80 -4.09
CA LYS A 82 6.40 -15.25 -4.19
C LYS A 82 6.00 -15.89 -2.85
N ILE A 83 6.62 -15.44 -1.76
CA ILE A 83 6.31 -15.95 -0.42
C ILE A 83 4.88 -15.56 -0.03
N ARG A 84 4.48 -14.30 -0.28
CA ARG A 84 3.09 -13.87 -0.02
C ARG A 84 2.09 -14.62 -0.88
N GLU A 85 2.38 -14.82 -2.17
CA GLU A 85 1.55 -15.61 -3.08
C GLU A 85 1.38 -17.03 -2.57
N TYR A 86 2.47 -17.72 -2.24
CA TYR A 86 2.43 -19.07 -1.68
C TYR A 86 1.61 -19.18 -0.38
N ILE A 87 1.79 -18.23 0.55
CA ILE A 87 1.03 -18.23 1.81
C ILE A 87 -0.46 -18.05 1.54
N VAL A 88 -0.82 -17.12 0.65
CA VAL A 88 -2.23 -16.86 0.29
C VAL A 88 -2.84 -18.06 -0.44
N GLU A 89 -2.11 -18.65 -1.38
CA GLU A 89 -2.52 -19.88 -2.07
C GLU A 89 -2.78 -21.01 -1.05
N LYS A 90 -1.83 -21.26 -0.15
CA LYS A 90 -1.97 -22.31 0.88
C LYS A 90 -3.15 -22.04 1.81
N ALA A 91 -3.37 -20.80 2.24
CA ALA A 91 -4.51 -20.44 3.07
C ALA A 91 -5.84 -20.66 2.33
N LEU A 92 -5.92 -20.27 1.05
CA LEU A 92 -7.11 -20.46 0.23
C LEU A 92 -7.42 -21.93 -0.01
N PHE A 93 -6.41 -22.74 -0.39
CA PHE A 93 -6.58 -24.18 -0.57
C PHE A 93 -7.00 -24.88 0.72
N SER A 94 -6.40 -24.52 1.86
CA SER A 94 -6.77 -25.10 3.15
C SER A 94 -8.21 -24.77 3.56
N ALA A 95 -8.70 -23.58 3.23
CA ALA A 95 -10.08 -23.19 3.53
C ALA A 95 -11.08 -24.00 2.69
N ILE A 96 -10.79 -24.22 1.40
CA ILE A 96 -11.63 -25.04 0.52
C ILE A 96 -11.63 -26.51 0.98
N SER A 97 -10.48 -27.07 1.37
CA SER A 97 -10.46 -28.45 1.85
C SER A 97 -11.19 -28.65 3.18
N GLN A 98 -11.41 -27.60 3.98
CA GLN A 98 -12.22 -27.71 5.20
C GLN A 98 -13.71 -27.76 4.91
N SER A 99 -14.20 -27.08 3.86
CA SER A 99 -15.63 -27.13 3.48
C SER A 99 -16.07 -28.48 2.92
N ASP A 100 -15.16 -29.27 2.35
CA ASP A 100 -15.48 -30.61 1.82
C ASP A 100 -15.55 -31.71 2.92
N ASN A 101 -15.18 -31.39 4.17
CA ASN A 101 -15.20 -32.33 5.31
C ASN A 101 -16.34 -32.06 6.31
N GLU A 102 -17.28 -31.15 5.99
CA GLU A 102 -18.41 -30.81 6.87
C GLU A 102 -19.50 -31.89 6.94
N ASP A 103 -19.48 -32.90 6.06
CA ASP A 103 -20.49 -33.97 6.04
C ASP A 103 -20.39 -34.98 7.22
N ASP A 104 -19.30 -34.97 8.00
CA ASP A 104 -19.10 -35.92 9.12
C ASP A 104 -19.18 -35.28 10.53
N LEU A 105 -19.53 -33.99 10.64
CA LEU A 105 -19.82 -33.39 11.94
C LEU A 105 -21.27 -33.72 12.32
N ILE A 106 -21.46 -34.80 13.09
CA ILE A 106 -22.68 -34.97 13.90
C ILE A 106 -22.70 -33.81 14.91
N PHE A 107 -23.28 -32.69 14.49
CA PHE A 107 -23.45 -31.51 15.32
C PHE A 107 -24.60 -31.78 16.28
N ASP A 108 -24.26 -32.24 17.48
CA ASP A 108 -25.22 -32.31 18.58
C ASP A 108 -25.67 -30.87 18.85
N ASP A 109 -26.88 -30.52 18.41
CA ASP A 109 -27.50 -29.19 18.54
C ASP A 109 -28.56 -29.21 19.65
N PRO A 110 -28.15 -29.29 20.94
CA PRO A 110 -29.07 -29.38 22.05
C PRO A 110 -29.95 -28.12 22.20
N LEU A 111 -29.60 -27.02 21.53
CA LEU A 111 -30.32 -25.75 21.57
C LEU A 111 -31.19 -25.51 20.31
N GLY A 112 -31.08 -26.37 19.29
CA GLY A 112 -31.84 -26.28 18.05
C GLY A 112 -31.58 -24.97 17.29
N ILE A 113 -30.36 -24.42 17.32
CA ILE A 113 -29.98 -23.17 16.66
C ILE A 113 -29.48 -23.37 15.22
N ALA A 114 -29.16 -24.60 14.82
CA ALA A 114 -28.76 -24.95 13.46
C ALA A 114 -29.97 -24.97 12.49
N ILE A 115 -31.19 -24.96 13.02
CA ILE A 115 -32.42 -24.88 12.23
C ILE A 115 -32.64 -23.43 11.79
N PRO A 116 -32.86 -23.17 10.49
CA PRO A 116 -33.18 -21.83 9.99
C PRO A 116 -34.35 -21.20 10.74
N TRP A 117 -34.26 -19.88 10.98
CA TRP A 117 -35.25 -19.15 11.78
C TRP A 117 -36.67 -19.26 11.22
N GLU A 118 -36.80 -19.32 9.90
CA GLU A 118 -38.07 -19.48 9.19
C GLU A 118 -38.72 -20.86 9.42
N GLU A 119 -37.93 -21.92 9.60
CA GLU A 119 -38.47 -23.23 9.97
C GLU A 119 -38.80 -23.30 11.47
N LYS A 120 -38.01 -22.63 12.31
CA LYS A 120 -38.21 -22.64 13.77
C LYS A 120 -39.39 -21.78 14.24
N TYR A 121 -39.64 -20.66 13.55
CA TYR A 121 -40.62 -19.65 13.97
C TYR A 121 -41.46 -19.06 12.83
N GLY A 122 -41.28 -19.52 11.60
CA GLY A 122 -42.14 -19.10 10.50
C GLY A 122 -43.51 -19.71 10.65
N ASP A 123 -44.44 -18.96 11.22
CA ASP A 123 -45.86 -19.30 11.22
C ASP A 123 -46.29 -19.67 9.81
N GLY A 124 -46.76 -20.91 9.65
CA GLY A 124 -47.21 -21.51 8.40
C GLY A 124 -48.41 -20.81 7.78
N LYS A 125 -48.23 -19.58 7.31
CA LYS A 125 -49.18 -18.88 6.45
C LYS A 125 -48.94 -19.34 5.02
N LYS A 126 -49.58 -20.45 4.70
CA LYS A 126 -50.06 -20.71 3.33
C LYS A 126 -51.06 -19.65 2.91
#